data_AF-F4SY57-F1
#
_entry.id   AF-F4SY57-F1
#
_cell.length_a   1.000
_cell.length_b   1.000
_cell.length_c   1.000
_cell.angle_alpha   90.00
_cell.angle_beta   90.00
_cell.angle_gamma   90.00
#
_symmetry.space_group_name_H-M   'P 1'
#
loop_
_entity.id
_entity.type
_entity.pdbx_description
1 polymer ?
#
loop_
_entity_poly.entity_id
_entity_poly.type
_entity_poly.pdbx_seq_one_letter_code
_entity_poly.pdbx_strand_id
1 'polypeptide(L)' 'MPVLSGVKKSVRSSAGSTGDNRAEVELTTLTWVDWYNNRRLPERLGYIPPAEAEKVYYASIENDDLTA' A
#
# COMPACT_ATOMS: atom_id res chain seq x y z
N MET A 1 -3.03 3.64 12.55
CA MET A 1 -2.33 4.08 11.31
C MET A 1 -0.90 4.39 11.69
N PRO A 2 0.14 3.89 11.00
CA PRO A 2 1.47 4.47 11.11
C PRO A 2 1.43 5.89 10.50
N VAL A 3 0.85 6.81 11.26
CA VAL A 3 1.38 8.13 11.57
C VAL A 3 2.13 8.77 10.39
N LEU A 4 1.39 9.40 9.47
CA LEU A 4 1.86 10.45 8.53
C LEU A 4 2.29 11.72 9.31
N SER A 5 2.99 11.53 10.42
CA SER A 5 3.36 12.57 11.38
C SER A 5 4.78 12.99 11.07
N GLY A 6 4.92 13.57 9.88
CA GLY A 6 6.18 14.02 9.31
C GLY A 6 6.01 15.24 8.42
N VAL A 7 4.88 15.38 7.74
CA VAL A 7 4.52 16.63 7.04
C VAL A 7 4.02 17.63 8.09
N LYS A 8 4.96 18.15 8.89
CA LYS A 8 4.71 19.28 9.77
C LYS A 8 4.32 20.47 8.91
N LYS A 9 3.05 20.85 9.01
CA LYS A 9 2.61 22.23 9.30
C LYS A 9 3.44 23.31 8.60
N SER A 10 3.14 23.62 7.34
CA SER A 10 3.27 24.99 6.83
C SER A 10 2.61 25.15 5.45
N VAL A 11 1.27 25.03 5.37
CA VAL A 11 0.53 25.64 4.25
C VAL A 11 0.42 27.13 4.54
N ARG A 12 1.55 27.85 4.46
CA ARG A 12 1.59 29.30 4.32
C ARG A 12 2.86 29.68 3.60
N SER A 13 2.68 30.23 2.40
CA SER A 13 3.66 30.97 1.61
C SER A 13 4.81 30.16 1.00
N SER A 14 4.65 29.75 -0.24
CA SER A 14 5.31 30.43 -1.38
C SER A 14 5.08 29.62 -2.65
N ALA A 15 4.94 30.31 -3.77
CA ALA A 15 4.80 29.71 -5.09
C ALA A 15 6.00 28.78 -5.37
N GLY A 16 5.78 27.47 -5.39
CA GLY A 16 6.79 26.45 -5.65
C GLY A 16 6.22 25.38 -6.56
N SER A 17 6.94 25.11 -7.66
CA SER A 17 6.74 24.09 -8.69
C SER A 17 5.65 23.04 -8.44
N THR A 18 4.58 23.11 -9.23
CA THR A 18 3.54 22.07 -9.37
C THR A 18 4.11 20.66 -9.60
N GLY A 19 5.35 20.54 -10.10
CA GLY A 19 6.03 19.26 -10.32
C GLY A 19 6.46 18.50 -9.05
N ASP A 20 6.90 19.20 -7.99
CA ASP A 20 7.41 18.55 -6.77
C ASP A 20 6.28 17.94 -5.93
N ASN A 21 5.13 18.62 -5.89
CA ASN A 21 3.96 18.14 -5.15
C ASN A 21 3.41 16.82 -5.71
N ARG A 22 3.50 16.60 -7.03
CA ARG A 22 3.04 15.35 -7.63
C ARG A 22 3.97 14.18 -7.30
N ALA A 23 5.28 14.40 -7.40
CA ALA A 23 6.27 13.37 -7.06
C ALA A 23 6.20 12.96 -5.58
N GLU A 24 5.95 13.91 -4.67
CA GLU A 24 5.79 13.63 -3.24
C GLU A 24 4.53 12.79 -2.95
N VAL A 25 3.42 13.06 -3.63
CA VAL A 25 2.20 12.25 -3.53
C VAL A 25 2.42 10.84 -4.09
N GLU A 26 3.09 10.71 -5.24
CA GLU A 26 3.43 9.42 -5.83
C GLU A 26 4.33 8.60 -4.88
N LEU A 27 5.37 9.20 -4.29
CA LEU A 27 6.23 8.52 -3.33
C LEU A 27 5.48 8.09 -2.06
N THR A 28 4.60 8.96 -1.55
CA THR A 28 3.79 8.69 -0.35
C THR A 28 2.83 7.52 -0.60
N THR A 29 2.18 7.52 -1.76
CA THR A 29 1.25 6.44 -2.15
C THR A 29 1.98 5.12 -2.37
N LEU A 30 3.12 5.11 -3.07
CA LEU A 30 3.94 3.90 -3.24
C LEU A 30 4.39 3.32 -1.89
N THR A 31 4.82 4.18 -0.96
CA THR A 31 5.22 3.75 0.39
C THR A 31 4.05 3.13 1.16
N TRP A 32 2.85 3.71 1.02
CA TRP A 32 1.65 3.16 1.65
C TRP A 32 1.24 1.82 1.03
N VAL A 33 1.27 1.71 -0.30
CA VAL A 33 0.94 0.47 -1.03
C VAL A 33 1.91 -0.65 -0.63
N ASP A 34 3.22 -0.38 -0.58
CA ASP A 34 4.21 -1.38 -0.13
C ASP A 34 3.92 -1.87 1.28
N TRP A 35 3.69 -0.96 2.23
CA TRP A 35 3.38 -1.34 3.59
C TRP A 35 2.09 -2.15 3.68
N TYR A 36 1.02 -1.72 3.00
CA TYR A 36 -0.27 -2.40 3.04
C TYR A 36 -0.19 -3.80 2.43
N ASN A 37 0.49 -3.96 1.28
CA ASN A 37 0.53 -5.24 0.57
C ASN A 37 1.55 -6.22 1.15
N ASN A 38 2.71 -5.74 1.60
CA ASN A 38 3.85 -6.60 1.93
C ASN A 38 4.15 -6.70 3.42
N ARG A 39 3.66 -5.76 4.25
CA ARG A 39 4.06 -5.67 5.67
C ARG A 39 2.91 -5.65 6.65
N ARG A 40 1.70 -5.31 6.22
CA ARG A 40 0.51 -5.25 7.07
C ARG A 40 0.07 -6.67 7.40
N LEU A 41 -0.08 -6.97 8.69
CA LEU A 41 -0.50 -8.27 9.19
C LEU A 41 -1.89 -8.14 9.84
N PRO A 42 -2.99 -8.38 9.10
CA PRO A 42 -4.33 -8.36 9.66
C PRO A 42 -4.68 -9.70 10.32
N GLU A 43 -5.25 -9.62 11.52
CA GLU A 43 -5.70 -10.80 12.29
C GLU A 43 -6.71 -11.66 11.51
N ARG A 44 -7.60 -11.03 10.73
CA ARG A 44 -8.58 -11.74 9.90
C ARG A 44 -7.95 -12.62 8.82
N LEU A 45 -6.78 -12.26 8.29
CA LEU A 45 -6.04 -13.07 7.31
C LEU A 45 -5.05 -14.02 8.00
N GLY A 46 -5.14 -14.21 9.33
CA GLY A 46 -4.24 -15.09 10.07
C GLY A 46 -2.81 -14.55 10.19
N TYR A 47 -2.63 -13.23 10.19
CA TYR A 47 -1.30 -12.58 10.20
C TYR A 47 -0.44 -12.91 8.98
N ILE A 48 -1.07 -13.02 7.81
CA ILE A 48 -0.40 -13.17 6.52
C ILE A 48 -0.51 -11.84 5.75
N PRO A 49 0.56 -11.35 5.10
CA PRO A 49 0.49 -10.17 4.25
C PRO A 49 -0.55 -10.34 3.13
N PRO A 50 -1.32 -9.29 2.78
CA PRO A 50 -2.34 -9.37 1.74
C PRO A 50 -1.84 -9.93 0.40
N ALA A 51 -0.65 -9.54 -0.05
CA ALA A 51 -0.09 -10.02 -1.31
C ALA A 51 0.21 -11.53 -1.30
N GLU A 52 0.48 -12.12 -0.14
CA GLU A 52 0.69 -13.55 0.00
C GLU A 52 -0.65 -14.30 0.07
N ALA A 53 -1.61 -13.78 0.82
CA ALA A 53 -2.96 -14.35 0.88
C ALA A 53 -3.63 -14.37 -0.52
N GLU A 54 -3.43 -13.32 -1.32
CA GLU A 54 -3.94 -13.23 -2.68
C GLU A 54 -3.32 -14.28 -3.62
N LYS A 55 -2.01 -14.53 -3.51
CA LYS A 55 -1.34 -15.59 -4.29
C LYS A 55 -1.92 -16.97 -3.98
N VAL A 56 -2.15 -17.26 -2.70
CA VAL A 56 -2.76 -18.53 -2.27
C VAL A 56 -4.17 -18.67 -2.86
N TYR A 57 -4.96 -17.60 -2.83
CA TYR A 57 -6.30 -17.58 -3.39
C TYR A 57 -6.32 -17.88 -4.90
N TYR A 58 -5.51 -17.16 -5.69
CA TYR A 58 -5.47 -17.40 -7.14
C TYR A 58 -4.90 -18.78 -7.51
N ALA A 59 -3.89 -19.26 -6.78
CA ALA A 59 -3.42 -20.63 -6.96
C ALA A 59 -4.53 -21.66 -6.67
N SER A 60 -5.38 -21.42 -5.67
CA SER A 60 -6.50 -22.33 -5.38
C SER A 60 -7.56 -22.32 -6.49
N ILE A 61 -7.87 -21.16 -7.07
CA ILE A 61 -8.80 -21.06 -8.21
C ILE A 61 -8.24 -21.78 -9.43
N GLU A 62 -6.97 -21.54 -9.77
CA GLU A 62 -6.35 -22.20 -10.93
C GLU A 62 -6.35 -23.72 -10.79
N ASN A 63 -6.13 -24.25 -9.58
CA ASN A 63 -6.22 -25.68 -9.34
C ASN A 63 -7.66 -26.21 -9.44
N ASP A 64 -8.67 -25.44 -8.99
CA ASP A 64 -10.08 -25.82 -9.11
C ASP A 64 -10.51 -25.86 -10.59
N ASP A 65 -10.11 -24.85 -11.38
CA ASP A 65 -10.36 -24.79 -12.83
C ASP A 65 -9.67 -25.93 -13.61
N LEU A 66 -8.48 -26.39 -13.17
CA LEU A 66 -7.77 -27.51 -13.77
C LEU A 66 -8.30 -28.90 -13.33
N THR A 67 -9.08 -28.95 -12.25
CA THR A 67 -9.62 -30.21 -11.69
C THR A 67 -11.12 -30.39 -11.93
N ALA A 68 -11.80 -29.40 -12.52
CA ALA A 68 -13.19 -29.44 -12.99
C ALA A 68 -13.32 -29.98 -14.43
#